data_AF-A0A9D7KHA7-F1
#
_entry.id   AF-A0A9D7KHA7-F1
#
_cell.length_a   1.000
_cell.length_b   1.000
_cell.length_c   1.000
_cell.angle_alpha   90.00
_cell.angle_beta   90.00
_cell.angle_gamma   90.00
#
_symmetry.space_group_name_H-M   'P 1'
#
loop_
_entity.id
_entity.type
_entity.pdbx_description
1 polymer ?
#
loop_
_entity_poly.entity_id
_entity_poly.type
_entity_poly.pdbx_seq_one_letter_code
_entity_poly.pdbx_strand_id
1 'polypeptide(L)'
;MSIKCGKEDARKQVIRMHRKGVAVMEIVAQTGLSWTAVNTALGLYKAEGLGRRLTANQELTIQQTICDRRPEQLKMAFSLWSRPAVRQHIEQTHGIKLSIQAVGKTPVTFAVGGTRHKLSMIATVTNQGKTRWMIIDEAFNSDKLIEFLEALIKDTDRKVFLILDNLRVHHSKPVKAWAAENAQKIKLFYLPSYSPELNPEERLNADLKHVITSKVPIRTKAKLSAAATNHMTMLEQNPERIRCYFGDPKVAYAAS
;
A
#
# COMPACT_ATOMS: atom_id res chain seq x y z
N MET A 1 4.81 1.24 29.89
CA MET A 1 5.06 2.52 30.60
C MET A 1 5.93 3.41 29.72
N SER A 2 5.36 4.49 29.17
CA SER A 2 6.11 5.61 28.58
C SER A 2 5.17 6.81 28.49
N ILE A 3 5.53 7.84 29.27
CA ILE A 3 4.85 9.12 29.40
C ILE A 3 5.33 10.02 28.27
N LYS A 4 4.41 10.49 27.41
CA LYS A 4 4.46 11.77 26.67
C LYS A 4 3.08 11.97 26.00
N CYS A 5 2.11 12.54 26.72
CA CYS A 5 0.82 12.93 26.12
C CYS A 5 0.21 14.09 26.91
N GLY A 6 0.42 15.32 26.45
CA GLY A 6 -0.18 16.50 27.07
C GLY A 6 0.06 17.78 26.28
N LYS A 7 1.31 18.04 25.86
CA LYS A 7 1.64 19.27 25.10
C LYS A 7 1.15 19.25 23.65
N GLU A 8 1.07 18.08 23.03
CA GLU A 8 0.70 17.94 21.61
C GLU A 8 -0.81 18.05 21.37
N ASP A 9 -1.62 17.66 22.36
CA ASP A 9 -3.08 17.80 22.31
C ASP A 9 -3.53 19.25 22.52
N ALA A 10 -2.85 19.98 23.41
CA ALA A 10 -3.12 21.40 23.67
C ALA A 10 -2.90 22.27 22.41
N ARG A 11 -1.82 22.01 21.65
CA ARG A 11 -1.55 22.69 20.37
C ARG A 11 -2.65 22.43 19.33
N LYS A 12 -3.14 21.19 19.24
CA LYS A 12 -4.20 20.81 18.28
C LYS A 12 -5.54 21.47 18.62
N GLN A 13 -5.86 21.58 19.91
CA GLN A 13 -7.07 22.26 20.37
C GLN A 13 -7.08 23.76 20.03
N VAL A 14 -5.95 24.45 20.24
CA VAL A 14 -5.77 25.87 19.85
C VAL A 14 -5.99 26.08 18.36
N ILE A 15 -5.37 25.27 17.49
CA ILE A 15 -5.50 25.39 16.03
C ILE A 15 -6.96 25.15 15.59
N ARG A 16 -7.65 24.19 16.21
CA ARG A 16 -9.06 23.89 15.92
C ARG A 16 -9.98 25.06 16.27
N MET A 17 -9.79 25.69 17.42
CA MET A 17 -10.60 26.85 17.84
C MET A 17 -10.32 28.07 16.95
N HIS A 18 -9.06 28.32 16.60
CA HIS A 18 -8.71 29.41 15.70
C HIS A 18 -9.32 29.25 14.30
N ARG A 19 -9.36 28.02 13.76
CA ARG A 19 -10.03 27.71 12.48
C ARG A 19 -11.55 27.96 12.51
N LYS A 20 -12.17 27.88 13.69
CA LYS A 20 -13.59 28.21 13.89
C LYS A 20 -13.83 29.72 14.06
N GLY A 21 -12.80 30.55 13.91
CA GLY A 21 -12.89 32.01 14.05
C GLY A 21 -12.91 32.50 15.50
N VAL A 22 -12.62 31.64 16.47
CA VAL A 22 -12.58 32.04 17.89
C VAL A 22 -11.43 33.01 18.13
N ALA A 23 -11.70 34.10 18.84
CA ALA A 23 -10.70 35.12 19.16
C ALA A 23 -9.60 34.56 20.05
N VAL A 24 -8.35 35.01 19.86
CA VAL A 24 -7.17 34.44 20.56
C VAL A 24 -7.31 34.49 22.09
N MET A 25 -7.88 35.57 22.63
CA MET A 25 -8.11 35.72 24.07
C MET A 25 -9.15 34.73 24.61
N GLU A 26 -10.12 34.36 23.79
CA GLU A 26 -11.14 33.39 24.15
C GLU A 26 -10.59 31.96 24.08
N ILE A 27 -9.67 31.68 23.15
CA ILE A 27 -8.90 30.43 23.12
C ILE A 27 -8.07 30.26 24.40
N VAL A 28 -7.40 31.33 24.85
CA VAL A 28 -6.64 31.34 26.12
C VAL A 28 -7.53 30.97 27.29
N ALA A 29 -8.70 31.61 27.41
CA ALA A 29 -9.66 31.35 28.49
C ALA A 29 -10.20 29.91 28.46
N GLN A 30 -10.55 29.39 27.28
CA GLN A 30 -11.14 28.04 27.15
C GLN A 30 -10.13 26.90 27.23
N THR A 31 -8.86 27.14 26.91
CA THR A 31 -7.81 26.10 26.93
C THR A 31 -6.99 26.11 28.22
N GLY A 32 -7.03 27.18 29.01
CA GLY A 32 -6.19 27.36 30.20
C GLY A 32 -4.69 27.56 29.89
N LEU A 33 -4.34 27.75 28.61
CA LEU A 33 -2.96 27.97 28.15
C LEU A 33 -2.58 29.44 28.26
N SER A 34 -1.30 29.74 28.47
CA SER A 34 -0.82 31.12 28.42
C SER A 34 -0.96 31.73 27.02
N TRP A 35 -1.16 33.05 26.96
CA TRP A 35 -1.23 33.80 25.70
C TRP A 35 -0.01 33.56 24.79
N THR A 36 1.18 33.45 25.39
CA THR A 36 2.42 33.13 24.68
C THR A 36 2.41 31.72 24.07
N ALA A 37 1.87 30.73 24.79
CA ALA A 37 1.74 29.36 24.27
C ALA A 37 0.75 29.28 23.10
N VAL A 38 -0.38 30.00 23.20
CA VAL A 38 -1.38 30.09 22.12
C VAL A 38 -0.77 30.76 20.88
N ASN A 39 -0.11 31.91 21.02
CA ASN A 39 0.51 32.59 19.87
C ASN A 39 1.70 31.84 19.27
N THR A 40 2.47 31.12 20.08
CA THR A 40 3.53 30.23 19.56
C THR A 40 2.93 29.11 18.71
N ALA A 41 1.84 28.50 19.16
CA ALA A 41 1.12 27.48 18.39
C ALA A 41 0.53 28.04 17.08
N LEU A 42 -0.02 29.25 17.11
CA LEU A 42 -0.56 29.92 15.92
C LEU A 42 0.53 30.39 14.95
N GLY A 43 1.68 30.82 15.46
CA GLY A 43 2.86 31.18 14.65
C GLY A 43 3.41 29.97 13.89
N LEU A 44 3.55 28.82 14.58
CA LEU A 44 3.94 27.56 13.96
C LEU A 44 2.91 27.07 12.92
N TYR A 45 1.61 27.27 13.19
CA TYR A 45 0.54 26.97 12.22
C TYR A 45 0.59 27.86 10.98
N LYS A 46 0.86 29.17 11.14
CA LYS A 46 1.05 30.09 10.00
C LYS A 46 2.29 29.73 9.17
N ALA A 47 3.39 29.34 9.82
CA ALA A 47 4.60 28.86 9.15
C ALA A 47 4.35 27.58 8.33
N GLU A 48 3.50 26.65 8.81
CA GLU A 48 3.06 25.45 8.06
C GLU A 48 2.16 25.77 6.84
N GLY A 49 1.59 26.98 6.77
CA GLY A 49 0.81 27.49 5.64
C GLY A 49 1.64 28.22 4.58
N LEU A 50 2.66 28.98 5.00
CA LEU A 50 3.51 29.82 4.14
C LEU A 50 4.62 29.05 3.38
N GLY A 51 4.82 27.76 3.66
CA GLY A 51 5.82 26.91 3.00
C GLY A 51 5.29 25.99 1.88
N ARG A 52 4.01 26.09 1.50
CA ARG A 52 3.41 25.21 0.48
C ARG A 52 3.68 25.76 -0.91
N ARG A 53 4.54 25.06 -1.66
CA ARG A 53 4.85 25.39 -3.07
C ARG A 53 3.77 24.95 -4.05
N LEU A 54 2.86 24.05 -3.67
CA LEU A 54 1.75 23.59 -4.50
C LEU A 54 0.42 24.20 -4.02
N THR A 55 -0.43 24.60 -4.95
CA THR A 55 -1.81 25.00 -4.68
C THR A 55 -2.70 23.76 -4.49
N ALA A 56 -3.86 23.92 -3.84
CA ALA A 56 -4.80 22.82 -3.62
C ALA A 56 -5.28 22.15 -4.92
N ASN A 57 -5.45 22.95 -5.99
CA ASN A 57 -5.84 22.42 -7.30
C ASN A 57 -4.70 21.63 -7.95
N GLN A 58 -3.45 22.10 -7.85
CA GLN A 58 -2.28 21.35 -8.32
C GLN A 58 -2.16 20.01 -7.58
N GLU A 59 -2.28 20.00 -6.24
CA GLU A 59 -2.26 18.78 -5.45
C GLU A 59 -3.35 17.79 -5.89
N LEU A 60 -4.55 18.27 -6.20
CA LEU A 60 -5.67 17.44 -6.65
C LEU A 60 -5.41 16.83 -8.04
N THR A 61 -4.90 17.61 -8.99
CA THR A 61 -4.52 17.11 -10.33
C THR A 61 -3.37 16.09 -10.25
N ILE A 62 -2.38 16.34 -9.40
CA ILE A 62 -1.29 15.39 -9.13
C ILE A 62 -1.86 14.10 -8.53
N GLN A 63 -2.76 14.19 -7.55
CA GLN A 63 -3.40 13.02 -6.94
C GLN A 63 -4.24 12.22 -7.93
N GLN A 64 -5.05 12.89 -8.75
CA GLN A 64 -5.84 12.24 -9.81
C GLN A 64 -4.91 11.51 -10.79
N THR A 65 -3.83 12.15 -11.23
CA THR A 65 -2.88 11.52 -12.15
C THR A 65 -2.17 10.32 -11.53
N ILE A 66 -1.83 10.39 -10.24
CA ILE A 66 -1.25 9.27 -9.49
C ILE A 66 -2.25 8.11 -9.37
N CYS A 67 -3.54 8.39 -9.20
CA CYS A 67 -4.60 7.38 -9.12
C CYS A 67 -4.93 6.75 -10.49
N ASP A 68 -4.91 7.55 -11.55
CA ASP A 68 -5.44 7.16 -12.86
C ASP A 68 -4.37 6.62 -13.82
N ARG A 69 -3.09 6.96 -13.61
CA ARG A 69 -1.99 6.64 -14.52
C ARG A 69 -0.80 6.06 -13.78
N ARG A 70 -0.02 5.22 -14.47
CA ARG A 70 1.29 4.73 -13.99
C ARG A 70 2.43 5.56 -14.59
N PRO A 71 3.59 5.69 -13.92
CA PRO A 71 4.68 6.54 -14.40
C PRO A 71 5.19 6.16 -15.81
N GLU A 72 5.12 4.88 -16.19
CA GLU A 72 5.51 4.42 -17.53
C GLU A 72 4.59 4.99 -18.62
N GLN A 73 3.30 5.14 -18.32
CA GLN A 73 2.33 5.78 -19.23
C GLN A 73 2.60 7.28 -19.40
N LEU A 74 3.39 7.86 -18.49
CA LEU A 74 3.89 9.23 -18.54
C LEU A 74 5.31 9.33 -19.09
N LYS A 75 5.82 8.25 -19.72
CA LYS A 75 7.18 8.14 -20.27
C LYS A 75 8.28 8.36 -19.21
N MET A 76 7.99 8.01 -17.96
CA MET A 76 8.96 8.09 -16.87
C MET A 76 9.74 6.77 -16.77
N ALA A 77 10.99 6.83 -16.36
CA ALA A 77 11.84 5.66 -16.16
C ALA A 77 11.53 4.89 -14.85
N PHE A 78 10.39 5.15 -14.23
CA PHE A 78 9.96 4.55 -12.98
C PHE A 78 8.86 3.53 -13.24
N SER A 79 8.89 2.41 -12.54
CA SER A 79 7.84 1.39 -12.65
C SER A 79 6.65 1.60 -11.68
N LEU A 80 6.84 2.47 -10.69
CA LEU A 80 5.86 2.75 -9.64
C LEU A 80 5.96 4.21 -9.18
N TRP A 81 4.87 4.74 -8.62
CA TRP A 81 4.83 6.04 -7.97
C TRP A 81 5.63 6.05 -6.66
N SER A 82 6.95 6.19 -6.78
CA SER A 82 7.85 6.46 -5.68
C SER A 82 7.94 7.97 -5.39
N ARG A 83 8.45 8.38 -4.22
CA ARG A 83 8.71 9.82 -3.93
C ARG A 83 9.52 10.53 -5.03
N PRO A 84 10.58 9.91 -5.60
CA PRO A 84 11.25 10.44 -6.79
C PRO A 84 10.36 10.56 -8.04
N ALA A 85 9.49 9.58 -8.30
CA ALA A 85 8.56 9.62 -9.43
C ALA A 85 7.54 10.74 -9.28
N VAL A 86 6.92 10.86 -8.09
CA VAL A 86 5.98 11.95 -7.81
C VAL A 86 6.65 13.30 -7.94
N ARG A 87 7.90 13.45 -7.45
CA ARG A 87 8.68 14.69 -7.65
C ARG A 87 8.87 15.03 -9.12
N GLN A 88 9.31 14.05 -9.93
CA GLN A 88 9.54 14.27 -11.36
C GLN A 88 8.25 14.64 -12.08
N HIS A 89 7.11 14.04 -11.70
CA HIS A 89 5.82 14.38 -12.28
C HIS A 89 5.37 15.80 -11.91
N ILE A 90 5.59 16.23 -10.67
CA ILE A 90 5.30 17.60 -10.23
C ILE A 90 6.16 18.62 -11.00
N GLU A 91 7.43 18.29 -11.22
CA GLU A 91 8.35 19.11 -12.01
C GLU A 91 7.93 19.16 -13.49
N GLN A 92 7.50 18.04 -14.08
CA GLN A 92 7.04 17.98 -15.48
C GLN A 92 5.71 18.71 -15.72
N THR A 93 4.74 18.57 -14.81
CA THR A 93 3.37 19.09 -15.01
C THR A 93 3.23 20.55 -14.59
N HIS A 94 3.99 20.97 -13.57
CA HIS A 94 3.83 22.31 -12.98
C HIS A 94 5.13 23.13 -12.96
N GLY A 95 6.28 22.58 -13.38
CA GLY A 95 7.57 23.28 -13.36
C GLY A 95 8.12 23.50 -11.95
N ILE A 96 7.55 22.83 -10.94
CA ILE A 96 7.86 23.07 -9.52
C ILE A 96 8.83 22.01 -9.01
N LYS A 97 10.05 22.43 -8.70
CA LYS A 97 11.06 21.55 -8.10
C LYS A 97 10.90 21.49 -6.58
N LEU A 98 10.49 20.33 -6.08
CA LEU A 98 10.36 20.06 -4.64
C LEU A 98 11.55 19.24 -4.13
N SER A 99 11.88 19.38 -2.84
CA SER A 99 12.79 18.44 -2.17
C SER A 99 12.10 17.09 -1.96
N ILE A 100 12.84 15.98 -1.91
CA ILE A 100 12.26 14.64 -1.70
C ILE A 100 11.47 14.58 -0.39
N GLN A 101 11.90 15.33 0.63
CA GLN A 101 11.20 15.45 1.92
C GLN A 101 9.89 16.24 1.83
N ALA A 102 9.79 17.20 0.91
CA ALA A 102 8.56 17.97 0.65
C ALA A 102 7.56 17.19 -0.21
N VAL A 103 8.00 16.12 -0.88
CA VAL A 103 7.15 15.24 -1.69
C VAL A 103 6.50 14.20 -0.78
N GLY A 104 5.43 14.66 -0.14
CA GLY A 104 4.55 13.88 0.71
C GLY A 104 4.39 14.49 2.10
N LYS A 105 3.15 14.82 2.46
CA LYS A 105 2.76 14.88 3.87
C LYS A 105 2.51 13.44 4.31
N THR A 106 3.13 13.01 5.41
CA THR A 106 2.61 11.85 6.14
C THR A 106 1.15 12.18 6.47
N PRO A 107 0.15 11.47 5.91
CA PRO A 107 -1.22 11.75 6.24
C PRO A 107 -1.35 11.53 7.74
N VAL A 108 -1.72 12.59 8.46
CA VAL A 108 -2.16 12.45 9.84
C VAL A 108 -3.53 11.79 9.73
N THR A 109 -3.54 10.46 9.70
CA THR A 109 -4.79 9.71 9.78
C THR A 109 -5.31 9.91 11.19
N PHE A 110 -6.45 10.59 11.33
CA PHE A 110 -7.27 10.41 12.52
C PHE A 110 -7.60 8.92 12.56
N ALA A 111 -6.99 8.18 13.48
CA ALA A 111 -7.50 6.88 13.84
C ALA A 111 -8.89 7.15 14.46
N VAL A 112 -9.92 7.16 13.61
CA VAL A 112 -11.29 6.99 14.07
C VAL A 112 -11.25 5.69 14.86
N GLY A 113 -11.44 5.77 16.18
CA GLY A 113 -11.38 4.61 17.06
C GLY A 113 -12.16 3.47 16.44
N GLY A 114 -11.46 2.39 16.10
CA GLY A 114 -11.99 1.29 15.33
C GLY A 114 -10.98 0.15 15.32
N THR A 115 -11.45 -1.05 15.62
CA THR A 115 -10.63 -2.26 15.59
C THR A 115 -10.03 -2.43 14.20
N ARG A 116 -8.71 -2.59 14.10
CA ARG A 116 -8.06 -2.86 12.81
C ARG A 116 -8.50 -4.23 12.30
N HIS A 117 -9.43 -4.26 11.37
CA HIS A 117 -9.79 -5.48 10.66
C HIS A 117 -8.68 -5.82 9.66
N LYS A 118 -8.20 -7.07 9.70
CA LYS A 118 -7.20 -7.61 8.77
C LYS A 118 -7.90 -8.57 7.80
N LEU A 119 -7.41 -8.61 6.57
CA LEU A 119 -7.78 -9.59 5.56
C LEU A 119 -6.50 -10.32 5.16
N SER A 120 -6.52 -11.64 5.19
CA SER A 120 -5.43 -12.46 4.65
C SER A 120 -5.83 -12.92 3.26
N MET A 121 -4.89 -12.92 2.32
CA MET A 121 -5.10 -13.40 0.96
C MET A 121 -3.80 -14.04 0.49
N ILE A 122 -3.90 -15.11 -0.29
CA ILE A 122 -2.78 -15.68 -1.04
C ILE A 122 -3.12 -15.60 -2.52
N ALA A 123 -2.12 -15.28 -3.34
CA ALA A 123 -2.27 -15.19 -4.78
C ALA A 123 -1.01 -15.70 -5.48
N THR A 124 -1.20 -16.20 -6.70
CA THR A 124 -0.14 -16.50 -7.66
C THR A 124 -0.41 -15.78 -8.96
N VAL A 125 0.67 -15.50 -9.68
CA VAL A 125 0.65 -14.86 -11.00
C VAL A 125 1.56 -15.65 -11.92
N THR A 126 1.19 -15.75 -13.20
CA THR A 126 1.99 -16.41 -14.23
C THR A 126 2.36 -15.44 -15.34
N ASN A 127 3.47 -15.69 -16.03
CA ASN A 127 3.90 -14.93 -17.20
C ASN A 127 2.89 -14.94 -18.36
N GLN A 128 1.99 -15.92 -18.40
CA GLN A 128 0.89 -15.98 -19.37
C GLN A 128 -0.22 -14.97 -19.08
N GLY A 129 -0.19 -14.31 -17.92
CA GLY A 129 -1.20 -13.37 -17.48
C GLY A 129 -2.33 -14.03 -16.68
N LYS A 130 -2.11 -15.22 -16.11
CA LYS A 130 -3.11 -15.89 -15.27
C LYS A 130 -2.83 -15.57 -13.80
N THR A 131 -3.89 -15.50 -13.01
CA THR A 131 -3.80 -15.42 -11.56
C THR A 131 -4.70 -16.47 -10.92
N ARG A 132 -4.29 -16.98 -9.76
CA ARG A 132 -5.09 -17.83 -8.87
C ARG A 132 -4.96 -17.24 -7.48
N TRP A 133 -6.07 -17.12 -6.77
CA TRP A 133 -6.08 -16.45 -5.48
C TRP A 133 -7.19 -17.00 -4.60
N MET A 134 -7.02 -16.85 -3.29
CA MET A 134 -8.07 -17.13 -2.32
C MET A 134 -7.98 -16.15 -1.16
N ILE A 135 -9.15 -15.77 -0.63
CA ILE A 135 -9.25 -15.00 0.61
C ILE A 135 -9.25 -15.99 1.77
N ILE A 136 -8.46 -15.67 2.79
CA ILE A 136 -8.31 -16.49 3.98
C ILE A 136 -8.92 -15.70 5.12
N ASP A 137 -10.05 -16.20 5.61
CA ASP A 137 -10.83 -15.53 6.66
C ASP A 137 -10.17 -15.60 8.04
N GLU A 138 -9.21 -16.51 8.19
CA GLU A 138 -8.47 -16.83 9.41
C GLU A 138 -6.98 -16.46 9.30
N ALA A 139 -6.18 -16.93 10.25
CA ALA A 139 -4.73 -16.80 10.19
C ALA A 139 -4.16 -17.67 9.06
N PHE A 140 -3.24 -17.11 8.28
CA PHE A 140 -2.51 -17.87 7.28
C PHE A 140 -1.57 -18.88 7.95
N ASN A 141 -1.71 -20.16 7.60
CA ASN A 141 -0.95 -21.27 8.17
C ASN A 141 -0.60 -22.31 7.08
N SER A 142 0.11 -23.37 7.47
CA SER A 142 0.55 -24.42 6.55
C SER A 142 -0.61 -25.13 5.86
N ASP A 143 -1.72 -25.36 6.57
CA ASP A 143 -2.88 -26.09 6.03
C ASP A 143 -3.56 -25.30 4.93
N LYS A 144 -3.73 -23.97 5.15
CA LYS A 144 -4.26 -23.06 4.13
C LYS A 144 -3.35 -22.90 2.93
N LEU A 145 -2.04 -22.97 3.13
CA LEU A 145 -1.11 -23.02 2.01
C LEU A 145 -1.25 -24.33 1.24
N ILE A 146 -1.32 -25.48 1.91
CA ILE A 146 -1.49 -26.79 1.26
C ILE A 146 -2.79 -26.84 0.47
N GLU A 147 -3.90 -26.38 1.05
CA GLU A 147 -5.21 -26.25 0.38
C GLU A 147 -5.09 -25.46 -0.93
N PHE A 148 -4.33 -24.35 -0.90
CA PHE A 148 -4.07 -23.55 -2.09
C PHE A 148 -3.20 -24.28 -3.13
N LEU A 149 -2.15 -24.97 -2.70
CA LEU A 149 -1.28 -25.74 -3.60
C LEU A 149 -2.03 -26.92 -4.26
N GLU A 150 -2.93 -27.57 -3.51
CA GLU A 150 -3.82 -28.62 -4.02
C GLU A 150 -4.76 -28.08 -5.11
N ALA A 151 -5.32 -26.90 -4.91
CA ALA A 151 -6.14 -26.24 -5.92
C ALA A 151 -5.33 -25.93 -7.20
N LEU A 152 -4.06 -25.52 -7.06
CA LEU A 152 -3.18 -25.26 -8.22
C LEU A 152 -2.91 -26.52 -9.04
N ILE A 153 -2.63 -27.66 -8.40
CA ILE A 153 -2.34 -28.91 -9.13
C ILE A 153 -3.58 -29.56 -9.73
N LYS A 154 -4.78 -29.26 -9.21
CA LYS A 154 -6.04 -29.81 -9.74
C LYS A 154 -6.48 -29.12 -11.03
N ASP A 155 -6.09 -27.87 -11.19
CA ASP A 155 -6.47 -27.02 -12.31
C ASP A 155 -5.57 -27.18 -13.55
N THR A 156 -4.53 -28.01 -13.46
CA THR A 156 -3.63 -28.25 -14.59
C THR A 156 -3.11 -29.68 -14.65
N ASP A 157 -3.12 -30.25 -15.85
CA ASP A 157 -2.52 -31.56 -16.12
C ASP A 157 -0.99 -31.49 -16.28
N ARG A 158 -0.41 -30.29 -16.24
CA ARG A 158 1.03 -30.07 -16.38
C ARG A 158 1.69 -29.91 -15.02
N LYS A 159 2.98 -30.26 -14.96
CA LYS A 159 3.79 -30.03 -13.76
C LYS A 159 3.88 -28.54 -13.45
N VAL A 160 3.47 -28.16 -12.23
CA VAL A 160 3.52 -26.79 -11.73
C VAL A 160 4.91 -26.50 -11.17
N PHE A 161 5.54 -25.44 -11.66
CA PHE A 161 6.75 -24.88 -11.06
C PHE A 161 6.36 -23.60 -10.32
N LEU A 162 6.38 -23.64 -8.99
CA LEU A 162 5.96 -22.52 -8.16
C LEU A 162 7.17 -21.86 -7.50
N ILE A 163 7.26 -20.55 -7.62
CA ILE A 163 8.32 -19.74 -7.03
C ILE A 163 7.72 -19.00 -5.83
N LEU A 164 8.26 -19.28 -4.66
CA LEU A 164 7.79 -18.76 -3.37
C LEU A 164 8.81 -17.79 -2.76
N ASP A 165 8.34 -16.87 -1.94
CA ASP A 165 9.19 -16.09 -1.05
C ASP A 165 9.69 -16.93 0.14
N ASN A 166 10.49 -16.31 1.02
CA ASN A 166 11.06 -16.96 2.19
C ASN A 166 10.18 -16.87 3.47
N LEU A 167 8.85 -16.80 3.33
CA LEU A 167 7.96 -16.84 4.48
C LEU A 167 8.12 -18.16 5.24
N ARG A 168 8.16 -18.09 6.59
CA ARG A 168 8.39 -19.27 7.45
C ARG A 168 7.43 -20.42 7.20
N VAL A 169 6.18 -20.11 6.86
CA VAL A 169 5.13 -21.12 6.57
C VAL A 169 5.49 -21.96 5.35
N HIS A 170 6.13 -21.37 4.34
CA HIS A 170 6.54 -22.10 3.13
C HIS A 170 7.61 -23.16 3.43
N HIS A 171 8.41 -22.94 4.48
CA HIS A 171 9.47 -23.85 4.92
C HIS A 171 9.02 -24.86 5.97
N SER A 172 7.74 -24.90 6.31
CA SER A 172 7.22 -25.77 7.37
C SER A 172 7.36 -27.25 7.01
N LYS A 173 7.47 -28.11 8.03
CA LYS A 173 7.57 -29.56 7.83
C LYS A 173 6.39 -30.14 7.04
N PRO A 174 5.12 -29.77 7.34
CA PRO A 174 3.97 -30.25 6.57
C PRO A 174 4.04 -29.89 5.09
N VAL A 175 4.42 -28.65 4.76
CA VAL A 175 4.51 -28.19 3.37
C VAL A 175 5.61 -28.93 2.61
N LYS A 176 6.76 -29.17 3.26
CA LYS A 176 7.86 -29.95 2.66
C LYS A 176 7.47 -31.41 2.43
N ALA A 177 6.78 -32.04 3.39
CA ALA A 177 6.30 -33.41 3.25
C ALA A 177 5.29 -33.53 2.10
N TRP A 178 4.28 -32.66 2.09
CA TRP A 178 3.28 -32.63 1.02
C TRP A 178 3.89 -32.37 -0.37
N ALA A 179 4.86 -31.45 -0.46
CA ALA A 179 5.55 -31.17 -1.73
C ALA A 179 6.41 -32.35 -2.22
N ALA A 180 6.97 -33.16 -1.30
CA ALA A 180 7.71 -34.36 -1.64
C ALA A 180 6.79 -35.47 -2.17
N GLU A 181 5.63 -35.68 -1.54
CA GLU A 181 4.60 -36.62 -1.99
C GLU A 181 4.04 -36.24 -3.37
N ASN A 182 3.93 -34.94 -3.64
CA ASN A 182 3.41 -34.40 -4.89
C ASN A 182 4.49 -33.99 -5.90
N ALA A 183 5.74 -34.45 -5.74
CA ALA A 183 6.89 -34.00 -6.54
C ALA A 183 6.75 -34.24 -8.06
N GLN A 184 5.85 -35.14 -8.48
CA GLN A 184 5.52 -35.35 -9.89
C GLN A 184 4.66 -34.22 -10.46
N LYS A 185 3.75 -33.66 -9.66
CA LYS A 185 2.78 -32.64 -10.07
C LYS A 185 3.25 -31.21 -9.78
N ILE A 186 4.03 -31.01 -8.73
CA ILE A 186 4.51 -29.67 -8.34
C ILE A 186 5.97 -29.70 -7.91
N LYS A 187 6.69 -28.62 -8.21
CA LYS A 187 8.02 -28.36 -7.69
C LYS A 187 8.09 -26.93 -7.15
N LEU A 188 8.51 -26.81 -5.91
CA LEU A 188 8.67 -25.53 -5.22
C LEU A 188 10.10 -25.01 -5.38
N PHE A 189 10.21 -23.74 -5.74
CA PHE A 189 11.45 -22.96 -5.74
C PHE A 189 11.31 -21.80 -4.76
N TYR A 190 12.42 -21.36 -4.20
CA TYR A 190 12.45 -20.28 -3.23
C TYR A 190 13.35 -19.16 -3.72
N LEU A 191 12.89 -17.92 -3.53
CA LEU A 191 13.70 -16.75 -3.84
C LEU A 191 14.86 -16.59 -2.84
N PRO A 192 15.96 -15.94 -3.26
CA PRO A 192 17.00 -15.50 -2.35
C PRO A 192 16.43 -14.64 -1.22
N SER A 193 16.98 -14.77 -0.02
CA SER A 193 16.57 -13.98 1.14
C SER A 193 16.70 -12.48 0.85
N TYR A 194 15.74 -11.70 1.33
CA TYR A 194 15.71 -10.23 1.22
C TYR A 194 15.69 -9.67 -0.22
N SER A 195 15.16 -10.42 -1.19
CA SER A 195 15.02 -9.97 -2.59
C SER A 195 13.55 -9.80 -3.04
N PRO A 196 12.74 -8.95 -2.36
CA PRO A 196 11.32 -8.77 -2.70
C PRO A 196 11.12 -8.23 -4.13
N GLU A 197 12.09 -7.49 -4.67
CA GLU A 197 12.07 -6.97 -6.04
C GLU A 197 12.08 -8.05 -7.13
N LEU A 198 12.44 -9.28 -6.78
CA LEU A 198 12.40 -10.43 -7.67
C LEU A 198 11.01 -11.07 -7.69
N ASN A 199 10.17 -10.87 -6.67
CA ASN A 199 8.85 -11.48 -6.60
C ASN A 199 7.84 -10.69 -7.47
N PRO A 200 7.30 -11.27 -8.57
CA PRO A 200 6.26 -10.61 -9.37
C PRO A 200 5.01 -10.29 -8.55
N GLU A 201 4.72 -11.07 -7.51
CA GLU A 201 3.57 -10.87 -6.63
C GLU A 201 3.65 -9.54 -5.86
N GLU A 202 4.84 -8.98 -5.60
CA GLU A 202 4.96 -7.67 -4.94
C GLU A 202 4.27 -6.56 -5.74
N ARG A 203 4.22 -6.69 -7.07
CA ARG A 203 3.47 -5.76 -7.94
C ARG A 203 1.97 -5.90 -7.75
N LEU A 204 1.47 -7.13 -7.72
CA LEU A 204 0.06 -7.40 -7.42
C LEU A 204 -0.31 -6.86 -6.03
N ASN A 205 0.56 -7.10 -5.03
CA ASN A 205 0.37 -6.63 -3.67
C ASN A 205 0.38 -5.10 -3.57
N ALA A 206 1.23 -4.42 -4.34
CA ALA A 206 1.23 -2.97 -4.44
C ALA A 206 -0.07 -2.42 -5.06
N ASP A 207 -0.51 -3.01 -6.17
CA ASP A 207 -1.77 -2.66 -6.84
C ASP A 207 -2.97 -2.84 -5.90
N LEU A 208 -3.04 -3.98 -5.20
CA LEU A 208 -4.10 -4.27 -4.25
C LEU A 208 -4.09 -3.31 -3.05
N LYS A 209 -2.92 -3.04 -2.46
CA LYS A 209 -2.77 -2.06 -1.35
C LYS A 209 -3.20 -0.67 -1.78
N HIS A 210 -2.91 -0.27 -3.01
CA HIS A 210 -3.36 1.00 -3.57
C HIS A 210 -4.88 1.06 -3.67
N VAL A 211 -5.51 0.07 -4.30
CA VAL A 211 -6.98 0.02 -4.45
C VAL A 211 -7.69 0.03 -3.09
N ILE A 212 -7.21 -0.76 -2.13
CA ILE A 212 -7.78 -0.81 -0.78
C ILE A 212 -7.65 0.56 -0.09
N THR A 213 -6.50 1.22 -0.21
CA THR A 213 -6.26 2.52 0.42
C THR A 213 -7.12 3.62 -0.22
N SER A 214 -7.33 3.57 -1.53
CA SER A 214 -8.09 4.58 -2.27
C SER A 214 -9.60 4.40 -2.16
N LYS A 215 -10.10 3.15 -2.13
CA LYS A 215 -11.55 2.86 -2.21
C LYS A 215 -12.21 2.48 -0.88
N VAL A 216 -11.44 2.18 0.17
CA VAL A 216 -11.98 1.72 1.47
C VAL A 216 -11.61 2.69 2.59
N PRO A 217 -12.29 3.85 2.69
CA PRO A 217 -12.05 4.82 3.77
C PRO A 217 -12.43 4.27 5.15
N ILE A 218 -13.38 3.31 5.21
CA ILE A 218 -13.76 2.60 6.44
C ILE A 218 -13.46 1.11 6.28
N ARG A 219 -12.45 0.64 7.00
CA ARG A 219 -11.88 -0.72 6.88
C ARG A 219 -12.68 -1.74 7.70
N THR A 220 -13.86 -2.13 7.23
CA THR A 220 -14.55 -3.34 7.73
C THR A 220 -14.06 -4.57 6.97
N LYS A 221 -14.08 -5.75 7.61
CA LYS A 221 -13.68 -7.02 6.95
C LYS A 221 -14.46 -7.27 5.65
N ALA A 222 -15.77 -7.04 5.68
CA ALA A 222 -16.63 -7.18 4.50
C ALA A 222 -16.24 -6.23 3.35
N LYS A 223 -15.96 -4.96 3.64
CA LYS A 223 -15.55 -3.98 2.62
C LYS A 223 -14.16 -4.28 2.06
N LEU A 224 -13.23 -4.74 2.90
CA LEU A 224 -11.90 -5.18 2.48
C LEU A 224 -11.99 -6.39 1.56
N SER A 225 -12.77 -7.41 1.95
CA SER A 225 -13.00 -8.62 1.15
C SER A 225 -13.63 -8.26 -0.19
N ALA A 226 -14.71 -7.47 -0.21
CA ALA A 226 -15.35 -7.03 -1.44
C ALA A 226 -14.42 -6.23 -2.37
N ALA A 227 -13.61 -5.32 -1.82
CA ALA A 227 -12.65 -4.55 -2.61
C ALA A 227 -11.54 -5.43 -3.20
N ALA A 228 -11.05 -6.40 -2.43
CA ALA A 228 -10.05 -7.37 -2.89
C ALA A 228 -10.62 -8.26 -3.99
N THR A 229 -11.78 -8.88 -3.75
CA THR A 229 -12.48 -9.72 -4.74
C THR A 229 -12.71 -8.97 -6.04
N ASN A 230 -13.29 -7.77 -6.00
CA ASN A 230 -13.55 -6.99 -7.22
C ASN A 230 -12.26 -6.67 -7.98
N HIS A 231 -11.16 -6.39 -7.27
CA HIS A 231 -9.88 -6.11 -7.91
C HIS A 231 -9.28 -7.36 -8.55
N MET A 232 -9.29 -8.49 -7.85
CA MET A 232 -8.73 -9.74 -8.36
C MET A 232 -9.55 -10.29 -9.54
N THR A 233 -10.88 -10.22 -9.49
CA THR A 233 -11.74 -10.56 -10.63
C THR A 233 -11.48 -9.67 -11.85
N MET A 234 -11.20 -8.38 -11.63
CA MET A 234 -10.78 -7.49 -12.72
C MET A 234 -9.41 -7.90 -13.29
N LEU A 235 -8.47 -8.35 -12.47
CA LEU A 235 -7.17 -8.85 -12.93
C LEU A 235 -7.31 -10.13 -13.76
N GLU A 236 -8.19 -11.05 -13.36
CA GLU A 236 -8.50 -12.27 -14.15
C GLU A 236 -9.02 -11.94 -15.54
N GLN A 237 -9.84 -10.88 -15.67
CA GLN A 237 -10.38 -10.42 -16.95
C GLN A 237 -9.38 -9.61 -17.78
N ASN A 238 -8.23 -9.22 -17.22
CA ASN A 238 -7.23 -8.39 -17.89
C ASN A 238 -5.83 -9.03 -17.87
N PRO A 239 -5.59 -10.11 -18.65
CA PRO A 239 -4.32 -10.83 -18.65
C PRO A 239 -3.09 -9.97 -18.98
N GLU A 240 -3.25 -8.97 -19.86
CA GLU A 240 -2.18 -8.02 -20.22
C GLU A 240 -1.63 -7.28 -19.00
N ARG A 241 -2.50 -6.95 -18.03
CA ARG A 241 -2.08 -6.26 -16.82
C ARG A 241 -1.18 -7.13 -15.96
N ILE A 242 -1.46 -8.42 -15.88
CA ILE A 242 -0.64 -9.40 -15.17
C ILE A 242 0.68 -9.62 -15.92
N ARG A 243 0.66 -9.68 -17.26
CA ARG A 243 1.88 -9.78 -18.09
C ARG A 243 2.82 -8.61 -17.86
N CYS A 244 2.31 -7.39 -17.69
CA CYS A 244 3.14 -6.24 -17.34
C CYS A 244 3.95 -6.45 -16.05
N TYR A 245 3.52 -7.31 -15.11
CA TYR A 245 4.28 -7.55 -13.88
C TYR A 245 5.61 -8.28 -14.14
N PHE A 246 5.69 -9.01 -15.24
CA PHE A 246 6.87 -9.74 -15.69
C PHE A 246 7.76 -8.91 -16.64
N GLY A 247 7.34 -7.68 -16.99
CA GLY A 247 8.10 -6.78 -17.86
C GLY A 247 9.24 -6.03 -17.19
N ASP A 248 9.41 -6.16 -15.87
CA ASP A 248 10.56 -5.54 -15.18
C ASP A 248 11.83 -6.38 -15.41
N PRO A 249 12.97 -5.75 -15.76
CA PRO A 249 14.25 -6.43 -15.91
C PRO A 249 14.63 -7.34 -14.73
N LYS A 250 14.23 -6.98 -13.50
CA LYS A 250 14.52 -7.76 -12.28
C LYS A 250 13.67 -9.03 -12.16
N VAL A 251 12.52 -9.08 -12.84
CA VAL A 251 11.60 -10.23 -12.82
C VAL A 251 11.64 -11.01 -14.14
N ALA A 252 12.52 -10.62 -15.07
CA ALA A 252 12.67 -11.24 -16.38
C ALA A 252 12.97 -12.76 -16.31
N TYR A 253 13.59 -13.23 -15.22
CA TYR A 253 13.83 -14.67 -14.99
C TYR A 253 12.54 -15.50 -14.90
N ALA A 254 11.41 -14.88 -14.56
CA ALA A 254 10.10 -15.51 -14.45
C ALA A 254 9.22 -15.27 -15.68
N ALA A 255 9.70 -14.53 -16.69
CA ALA A 255 8.97 -14.18 -17.90
C ALA A 255 9.08 -15.25 -19.01
N SER A 256 10.05 -16.15 -18.94
CA SER A 256 10.32 -17.24 -19.89
C SER A 256 9.34 -18.41 -19.79
#